data_AF-E3FM35-F1
#
_entry.id   AF-E3FM35-F1
#
_cell.length_a   1.000
_cell.length_b   1.000
_cell.length_c   1.000
_cell.angle_alpha   90.00
_cell.angle_beta   90.00
_cell.angle_gamma   90.00
#
_symmetry.space_group_name_H-M   'P 1'
#
loop_
_entity.id
_entity.type
_entity.pdbx_description
1 polymer ?
#
loop_
_entity_poly.entity_id
_entity_poly.type
_entity_poly.pdbx_seq_one_letter_code
_entity_poly.pdbx_strand_id
1 'polypeptide(L)'
;MPSTTTGAHPKGKDTGSPGGIRPTNKVYIDTEKHATAGMGHRLTASERARYQVNDRVPLSVLKDWARADVQGAYDAAVAQATMAKAGNQTLVNALACVNFQLGTAWYTEHKKTWACIMAHKWEEAAAEAADSRWYKQTPVRVEDFQAALRAMGGAPLPPGNGASPAASGPDLKDIAHHVRDALDRVFTDEETVYTNLAKLNHDPALIGRFKTLYKTTYQVDVVVDPRVRPVCLGLQSQPPECGGKAQGRQGGQNRNGRSVRQVHGPHAEIAQVR
;
A
#
# COMPACT_ATOMS: atom_id res chain seq x y z
N MET A 1 15.78 38.53 -47.23
CA MET A 1 14.36 38.93 -47.19
C MET A 1 13.50 37.66 -47.29
N PRO A 2 12.41 37.55 -46.54
CA PRO A 2 12.25 36.52 -45.51
C PRO A 2 11.12 35.51 -45.80
N SER A 3 11.07 34.42 -45.04
CA SER A 3 9.83 33.94 -44.39
C SER A 3 10.14 32.85 -43.36
N THR A 4 10.34 33.31 -42.12
CA THR A 4 10.22 32.52 -40.90
C THR A 4 8.73 32.34 -40.57
N THR A 5 8.20 31.13 -40.67
CA THR A 5 6.87 30.81 -40.17
C THR A 5 6.96 30.46 -38.69
N THR A 6 6.72 31.46 -37.85
CA THR A 6 6.50 31.33 -36.40
C THR A 6 5.13 30.67 -36.17
N GLY A 7 5.13 29.38 -35.87
CA GLY A 7 3.94 28.66 -35.41
C GLY A 7 3.65 29.01 -33.96
N ALA A 8 2.63 29.85 -33.73
CA ALA A 8 2.08 30.13 -32.43
C ALA A 8 1.44 28.87 -31.83
N HIS A 9 1.98 28.38 -30.72
CA HIS A 9 1.40 27.29 -29.94
C HIS A 9 0.23 27.82 -29.10
N PRO A 10 -0.99 27.27 -29.19
CA PRO A 10 -2.12 27.77 -28.42
C PRO A 10 -1.93 27.47 -26.92
N LYS A 11 -1.88 28.52 -26.10
CA LYS A 11 -1.99 28.43 -24.64
C LYS A 11 -3.39 27.95 -24.28
N GLY A 12 -3.57 26.64 -24.16
CA GLY A 12 -4.74 26.05 -23.50
C GLY A 12 -4.77 26.51 -22.04
N LYS A 13 -5.75 27.34 -21.67
CA LYS A 13 -6.06 27.70 -20.29
C LYS A 13 -6.62 26.46 -19.60
N ASP A 14 -5.79 25.82 -18.78
CA ASP A 14 -6.22 24.76 -17.88
C ASP A 14 -7.00 25.43 -16.73
N THR A 15 -8.33 25.40 -16.82
CA THR A 15 -9.22 25.95 -15.80
C THR A 15 -9.23 24.99 -14.62
N GLY A 16 -8.40 25.29 -13.61
CA GLY A 16 -8.31 24.52 -12.38
C GLY A 16 -9.67 24.31 -11.71
N SER A 17 -10.11 23.05 -11.64
CA SER A 17 -11.12 22.64 -10.66
C SER A 17 -10.48 22.62 -9.28
N PRO A 18 -11.08 23.27 -8.29
CA PRO A 18 -10.64 23.16 -6.90
C PRO A 18 -11.08 21.79 -6.35
N GLY A 19 -10.13 20.98 -5.89
CA GLY A 19 -10.43 19.94 -4.88
C GLY A 19 -10.04 18.49 -5.17
N GLY A 20 -9.64 18.13 -6.39
CA GLY A 20 -9.19 16.75 -6.70
C GLY A 20 -7.81 16.75 -7.33
N ILE A 21 -6.86 15.97 -6.80
CA ILE A 21 -5.55 15.75 -7.43
C ILE A 21 -5.80 14.95 -8.73
N ARG A 22 -6.10 15.63 -9.84
CA ARG A 22 -6.01 14.99 -11.15
C ARG A 22 -4.53 14.67 -11.37
N PRO A 23 -4.14 13.43 -11.69
CA PRO A 23 -2.75 13.11 -11.99
C PRO A 23 -2.26 14.03 -13.11
N THR A 24 -1.40 14.98 -12.76
CA THR A 24 -0.85 15.89 -13.75
C THR A 24 0.31 15.17 -14.41
N ASN A 25 0.24 15.01 -15.73
CA ASN A 25 1.42 14.61 -16.48
C ASN A 25 2.45 15.74 -16.60
N LYS A 26 2.25 16.86 -15.89
CA LYS A 26 3.20 17.96 -15.75
C LYS A 26 3.80 17.97 -14.36
N VAL A 27 5.08 18.31 -14.28
CA VAL A 27 5.74 18.61 -13.00
C VAL A 27 5.17 19.90 -12.42
N TYR A 28 4.84 19.89 -11.14
CA TYR A 28 4.35 21.03 -10.37
C TYR A 28 5.12 21.19 -9.06
N ILE A 29 4.90 22.30 -8.37
CA ILE A 29 5.41 22.51 -7.02
C ILE A 29 4.29 22.22 -6.02
N ASP A 30 4.51 21.27 -5.13
CA ASP A 30 3.55 20.94 -4.09
C ASP A 30 3.51 21.97 -2.95
N THR A 31 2.66 21.71 -1.95
CA THR A 31 2.48 22.58 -0.78
C THR A 31 3.74 22.71 0.08
N GLU A 32 4.65 21.74 0.00
CA GLU A 32 5.94 21.72 0.71
C GLU A 32 7.09 22.30 -0.13
N LYS A 33 6.77 22.90 -1.29
CA LYS A 33 7.73 23.50 -2.21
C LYS A 33 8.66 22.49 -2.87
N HIS A 34 8.20 21.25 -3.05
CA HIS A 34 8.94 20.21 -3.75
C HIS A 34 8.40 20.01 -5.18
N ALA A 35 9.31 19.68 -6.10
CA ALA A 35 8.95 19.34 -7.47
C ALA A 35 8.35 17.95 -7.51
N THR A 36 7.12 17.86 -8.01
CA THR A 36 6.25 16.69 -7.87
C THR A 36 5.51 16.45 -9.18
N ALA A 37 5.24 15.20 -9.54
CA ALA A 37 4.48 14.84 -10.75
C ALA A 37 3.63 13.58 -10.55
N GLY A 38 2.68 13.36 -11.46
CA GLY A 38 1.81 12.19 -11.41
C GLY A 38 0.96 12.16 -10.14
N MET A 39 1.08 11.08 -9.38
CA MET A 39 0.29 10.81 -8.17
C MET A 39 1.04 11.21 -6.89
N GLY A 40 1.60 12.41 -6.89
CA GLY A 40 2.34 12.92 -5.73
C GLY A 40 3.79 12.42 -5.63
N HIS A 41 4.36 11.91 -6.73
CA HIS A 41 5.75 11.47 -6.75
C HIS A 41 6.69 12.68 -6.64
N ARG A 42 7.40 12.80 -5.52
CA ARG A 42 8.42 13.83 -5.32
C ARG A 42 9.66 13.46 -6.12
N LEU A 43 9.99 14.27 -7.12
CA LEU A 43 11.14 14.00 -8.00
C LEU A 43 12.43 13.99 -7.19
N THR A 44 13.26 12.98 -7.41
CA THR A 44 14.64 12.88 -6.92
C THR A 44 15.56 13.89 -7.63
N ALA A 45 16.81 14.01 -7.15
CA ALA A 45 17.78 14.91 -7.79
C ALA A 45 18.06 14.55 -9.25
N SER A 46 18.15 13.25 -9.57
CA SER A 46 18.37 12.76 -10.94
C SER A 46 17.15 12.98 -11.84
N GLU A 47 15.95 12.87 -11.30
CA GLU A 47 14.72 13.13 -12.05
C GLU A 47 14.50 14.62 -12.29
N ARG A 48 14.83 15.49 -11.32
CA ARG A 48 14.80 16.96 -11.51
C ARG A 48 15.81 17.45 -12.54
N ALA A 49 16.90 16.70 -12.77
CA ALA A 49 17.83 17.00 -13.85
C ALA A 49 17.23 16.70 -15.24
N ARG A 50 16.18 15.86 -15.30
CA ARG A 50 15.51 15.45 -16.55
C ARG A 50 14.17 16.16 -16.76
N TYR A 51 13.45 16.45 -15.68
CA TYR A 51 12.12 17.04 -15.70
C TYR A 51 12.08 18.26 -14.76
N GLN A 52 12.02 19.44 -15.36
CA GLN A 52 11.87 20.71 -14.67
C GLN A 52 10.39 21.03 -14.42
N VAL A 53 10.13 22.04 -13.58
CA VAL A 53 8.75 22.48 -13.30
C VAL A 53 8.05 22.88 -14.59
N ASN A 54 6.81 22.39 -14.77
CA ASN A 54 5.97 22.47 -15.97
C ASN A 54 6.31 21.50 -17.11
N ASP A 55 7.42 20.75 -17.04
CA ASP A 55 7.72 19.73 -18.05
C ASP A 55 6.69 18.62 -18.01
N ARG A 56 6.42 18.03 -19.18
CA ARG A 56 5.57 16.84 -19.28
C ARG A 56 6.39 15.58 -19.06
N VAL A 57 5.93 14.73 -18.15
CA VAL A 57 6.49 13.40 -17.91
C VAL A 57 5.71 12.36 -18.71
N PRO A 58 6.38 11.46 -19.45
CA PRO A 58 5.70 10.38 -20.17
C PRO A 58 4.85 9.51 -19.24
N LEU A 59 3.68 9.08 -19.73
CA LEU A 59 2.76 8.27 -18.94
C LEU A 59 3.38 6.95 -18.45
N SER A 60 4.25 6.33 -19.26
CA SER A 60 4.98 5.12 -18.85
C SER A 60 5.85 5.37 -17.62
N VAL A 61 6.60 6.47 -17.62
CA VAL A 61 7.45 6.87 -16.49
C VAL A 61 6.61 7.15 -15.24
N LEU A 62 5.48 7.85 -15.37
CA LEU A 62 4.56 8.08 -14.26
C LEU A 62 4.00 6.78 -13.68
N LYS A 63 3.68 5.80 -14.52
CA LYS A 63 3.21 4.48 -14.10
C LYS A 63 4.30 3.71 -13.36
N ASP A 64 5.53 3.79 -13.84
CA ASP A 64 6.68 3.13 -13.22
C ASP A 64 6.99 3.74 -11.85
N TRP A 65 7.01 5.07 -11.74
CA TRP A 65 7.13 5.79 -10.46
C TRP A 65 6.03 5.39 -9.50
N ALA A 66 4.77 5.44 -9.95
CA ALA A 66 3.64 5.07 -9.12
C ALA A 66 3.75 3.64 -8.58
N ARG A 67 4.17 2.68 -9.42
CA ARG A 67 4.38 1.29 -9.02
C ARG A 67 5.49 1.19 -7.98
N ALA A 68 6.62 1.86 -8.21
CA ALA A 68 7.75 1.88 -7.29
C ALA A 68 7.39 2.49 -5.93
N ASP A 69 6.69 3.63 -5.92
CA ASP A 69 6.27 4.31 -4.69
C ASP A 69 5.35 3.44 -3.84
N VAL A 70 4.37 2.78 -4.47
CA VAL A 70 3.45 1.88 -3.77
C VAL A 70 4.15 0.62 -3.26
N GLN A 71 5.08 0.06 -4.04
CA GLN A 71 5.88 -1.07 -3.58
C GLN A 71 6.74 -0.68 -2.38
N GLY A 72 7.44 0.45 -2.45
CA GLY A 72 8.26 0.96 -1.35
C GLY A 72 7.45 1.26 -0.09
N ALA A 73 6.25 1.82 -0.23
CA ALA A 73 5.35 2.06 0.89
C ALA A 73 4.88 0.77 1.56
N TYR A 74 4.57 -0.25 0.75
CA TYR A 74 4.16 -1.57 1.24
C TYR A 74 5.29 -2.33 1.93
N ASP A 75 6.47 -2.36 1.32
CA ASP A 75 7.65 -3.04 1.90
C ASP A 75 8.05 -2.41 3.24
N ALA A 76 8.00 -1.08 3.32
CA ALA A 76 8.20 -0.36 4.57
C ALA A 76 7.11 -0.68 5.61
N ALA A 77 5.86 -0.86 5.19
CA ALA A 77 4.76 -1.21 6.08
C ALA A 77 4.92 -2.63 6.65
N VAL A 78 5.35 -3.59 5.82
CA VAL A 78 5.69 -4.95 6.26
C VAL A 78 6.83 -4.91 7.29
N ALA A 79 7.89 -4.14 7.00
CA ALA A 79 9.00 -3.97 7.93
C ALA A 79 8.57 -3.34 9.26
N GLN A 80 7.75 -2.28 9.21
CA GLN A 80 7.20 -1.60 10.39
C GLN A 80 6.27 -2.52 11.20
N ALA A 81 5.35 -3.22 10.55
CA ALA A 81 4.49 -4.21 11.22
C ALA A 81 5.31 -5.32 11.90
N THR A 82 6.41 -5.75 11.26
CA THR A 82 7.37 -6.69 11.84
C THR A 82 8.08 -6.10 13.06
N MET A 83 8.53 -4.85 12.99
CA MET A 83 9.12 -4.13 14.14
C MET A 83 8.15 -4.05 15.32
N ALA A 84 6.88 -3.75 15.04
CA ALA A 84 5.81 -3.71 16.02
C ALA A 84 5.37 -5.09 16.51
N LYS A 85 5.92 -6.19 15.96
CA LYS A 85 5.51 -7.58 16.26
C LYS A 85 4.00 -7.79 16.06
N ALA A 86 3.44 -7.15 15.04
CA ALA A 86 2.02 -7.15 14.73
C ALA A 86 1.82 -7.50 13.24
N GLY A 87 2.06 -8.76 12.87
CA GLY A 87 2.00 -9.29 11.50
C GLY A 87 0.58 -9.42 10.92
N ASN A 88 -0.31 -8.48 11.20
CA ASN A 88 -1.68 -8.46 10.67
C ASN A 88 -1.74 -7.68 9.35
N GLN A 89 -2.33 -8.28 8.32
CA GLN A 89 -2.47 -7.64 7.01
C GLN A 89 -3.23 -6.31 7.08
N THR A 90 -4.20 -6.17 7.98
CA THR A 90 -4.94 -4.92 8.21
C THR A 90 -3.99 -3.79 8.61
N LEU A 91 -3.09 -4.06 9.56
CA LEU A 91 -2.08 -3.08 9.98
C LEU A 91 -1.09 -2.78 8.87
N VAL A 92 -0.65 -3.79 8.10
CA VAL A 92 0.24 -3.59 6.94
C VAL A 92 -0.42 -2.67 5.91
N ASN A 93 -1.68 -2.89 5.56
CA ASN A 93 -2.38 -2.04 4.59
C ASN A 93 -2.52 -0.60 5.10
N ALA A 94 -2.85 -0.45 6.38
CA ALA A 94 -3.00 0.86 7.01
C ALA A 94 -1.65 1.62 7.02
N LEU A 95 -0.57 0.95 7.45
CA LEU A 95 0.78 1.50 7.42
C LEU A 95 1.26 1.80 6.00
N ALA A 96 0.89 1.01 5.00
CA ALA A 96 1.23 1.27 3.60
C ALA A 96 0.59 2.57 3.11
N CYS A 97 -0.66 2.84 3.51
CA CYS A 97 -1.32 4.11 3.21
C CYS A 97 -0.61 5.30 3.89
N VAL A 98 -0.21 5.15 5.16
CA VAL A 98 0.55 6.17 5.88
C VAL A 98 1.92 6.41 5.22
N ASN A 99 2.66 5.36 4.89
CA ASN A 99 3.96 5.44 4.22
C ASN A 99 3.85 6.10 2.84
N PHE A 100 2.77 5.85 2.10
CA PHE A 100 2.54 6.49 0.81
C PHE A 100 2.27 8.00 0.96
N GLN A 101 1.56 8.39 2.02
CA GLN A 101 1.19 9.79 2.22
C GLN A 101 2.28 10.64 2.89
N LEU A 102 2.91 10.11 3.94
CA LEU A 102 3.85 10.83 4.80
C LEU A 102 5.31 10.40 4.58
N GLY A 103 5.54 9.41 3.72
CA GLY A 103 6.84 8.77 3.54
C GLY A 103 7.12 7.70 4.59
N THR A 104 8.11 6.85 4.30
CA THR A 104 8.44 5.67 5.12
C THR A 104 9.03 6.02 6.49
N ALA A 105 9.48 7.26 6.68
CA ALA A 105 10.06 7.78 7.92
C ALA A 105 9.06 8.52 8.82
N TRP A 106 7.75 8.49 8.52
CA TRP A 106 6.71 9.22 9.26
C TRP A 106 6.76 9.00 10.78
N TYR A 107 7.12 7.79 11.21
CA TYR A 107 7.21 7.40 12.62
C TYR A 107 8.29 8.17 13.40
N THR A 108 9.22 8.84 12.71
CA THR A 108 10.22 9.72 13.32
C THR A 108 9.64 11.07 13.75
N GLU A 109 8.58 11.52 13.09
CA GLU A 109 7.85 12.75 13.44
C GLU A 109 6.66 12.44 14.35
N HIS A 110 5.97 11.32 14.11
CA HIS A 110 4.84 10.83 14.89
C HIS A 110 5.26 9.85 16.00
N LYS A 111 6.26 10.24 16.79
CA LYS A 111 6.93 9.37 17.78
C LYS A 111 5.99 8.75 18.80
N LYS A 112 4.99 9.53 19.25
CA LYS A 112 4.01 9.07 20.26
C LYS A 112 3.07 8.02 19.70
N THR A 113 2.47 8.28 18.53
CA THR A 113 1.63 7.30 17.81
C THR A 113 2.41 6.00 17.59
N TRP A 114 3.65 6.11 17.12
CA TRP A 114 4.50 4.94 16.89
C TRP A 114 4.85 4.19 18.17
N ALA A 115 5.15 4.90 19.27
CA ALA A 115 5.39 4.27 20.57
C ALA A 115 4.16 3.49 21.06
N CYS A 116 2.95 4.03 20.88
CA CYS A 116 1.72 3.32 21.21
C CYS A 116 1.52 2.06 20.34
N ILE A 117 1.80 2.14 19.02
CA ILE A 117 1.78 0.98 18.11
C ILE A 117 2.75 -0.11 18.58
N MET A 118 4.00 0.26 18.88
CA MET A 118 5.02 -0.67 19.36
C MET A 118 4.66 -1.33 20.70
N ALA A 119 3.88 -0.63 21.54
CA ALA A 119 3.38 -1.11 22.82
C ALA A 119 1.99 -1.78 22.74
N HIS A 120 1.44 -1.96 21.53
CA HIS A 120 0.11 -2.54 21.26
C HIS A 120 -1.05 -1.80 21.96
N LYS A 121 -0.86 -0.50 22.22
CA LYS A 121 -1.86 0.42 22.79
C LYS A 121 -2.69 1.04 21.68
N TRP A 122 -3.52 0.23 21.03
CA TRP A 122 -4.18 0.58 19.78
C TRP A 122 -5.12 1.78 19.85
N GLU A 123 -5.92 1.90 20.91
CA GLU A 123 -6.81 3.06 21.09
C GLU A 123 -6.02 4.35 21.36
N GLU A 124 -4.96 4.28 22.17
CA GLU A 124 -4.07 5.43 22.41
C GLU A 124 -3.36 5.85 21.13
N ALA A 125 -2.91 4.88 20.32
CA ALA A 125 -2.31 5.15 19.01
C ALA A 125 -3.29 5.85 18.07
N ALA A 126 -4.55 5.38 18.04
CA ALA A 126 -5.60 6.01 17.25
C ALA A 126 -5.86 7.44 17.73
N ALA A 127 -6.09 7.66 19.03
CA ALA A 127 -6.33 8.99 19.59
C ALA A 127 -5.17 9.96 19.29
N GLU A 128 -3.93 9.51 19.48
CA GLU A 128 -2.74 10.32 19.20
C GLU A 128 -2.59 10.66 17.71
N ALA A 129 -3.00 9.78 16.79
CA ALA A 129 -2.95 10.06 15.35
C ALA A 129 -3.83 11.27 14.97
N ALA A 130 -4.95 11.50 15.65
CA ALA A 130 -5.81 12.67 15.44
C ALA A 130 -5.21 13.97 16.00
N ASP A 131 -4.34 13.90 17.01
CA ASP A 131 -3.60 15.06 17.52
C ASP A 131 -2.37 15.36 16.66
N SER A 132 -2.58 15.56 15.36
CA SER A 132 -1.50 15.80 14.41
C SER A 132 -1.84 16.84 13.36
N ARG A 133 -0.80 17.44 12.77
CA ARG A 133 -0.97 18.29 11.58
C ARG A 133 -1.56 17.49 10.41
N TRP A 134 -1.21 16.21 10.32
CA TRP A 134 -1.75 15.28 9.32
C TRP A 134 -3.29 15.18 9.42
N TYR A 135 -3.85 15.11 10.62
CA TYR A 135 -5.32 15.13 10.82
C TYR A 135 -5.95 16.42 10.28
N LYS A 136 -5.33 17.58 10.52
CA LYS A 136 -5.84 18.86 10.02
C LYS A 136 -5.83 18.95 8.49
N GLN A 137 -4.90 18.25 7.83
CA GLN A 137 -4.76 18.28 6.37
C GLN A 137 -5.64 17.26 5.68
N THR A 138 -5.72 16.03 6.21
CA THR A 138 -6.46 14.92 5.59
C THR A 138 -7.19 14.09 6.65
N PRO A 139 -8.24 14.63 7.30
CA PRO A 139 -8.89 13.99 8.44
C PRO A 139 -9.44 12.61 8.12
N VAL A 140 -10.07 12.44 6.95
CA VAL A 140 -10.62 11.14 6.50
C VAL A 140 -9.55 10.04 6.45
N ARG A 141 -8.36 10.33 5.92
CA ARG A 141 -7.27 9.35 5.84
C ARG A 141 -6.72 8.97 7.23
N VAL A 142 -6.73 9.91 8.16
CA VAL A 142 -6.36 9.63 9.54
C VAL A 142 -7.43 8.80 10.22
N GLU A 143 -8.71 9.09 9.99
CA GLU A 143 -9.84 8.31 10.52
C GLU A 143 -9.79 6.86 10.04
N ASP A 144 -9.47 6.62 8.77
CA ASP A 144 -9.25 5.28 8.22
C ASP A 144 -8.09 4.56 8.95
N PHE A 145 -6.98 5.25 9.18
CA PHE A 145 -5.85 4.72 9.94
C PHE A 145 -6.23 4.42 11.40
N GLN A 146 -6.98 5.31 12.05
CA GLN A 146 -7.50 5.11 13.40
C GLN A 146 -8.43 3.90 13.47
N ALA A 147 -9.34 3.74 12.51
CA ALA A 147 -10.23 2.59 12.45
C ALA A 147 -9.44 1.28 12.32
N ALA A 148 -8.42 1.25 11.44
CA ALA A 148 -7.54 0.11 11.29
C ALA A 148 -6.77 -0.22 12.59
N LEU A 149 -6.28 0.79 13.31
CA LEU A 149 -5.66 0.59 14.62
C LEU A 149 -6.66 0.02 15.63
N ARG A 150 -7.86 0.58 15.75
CA ARG A 150 -8.88 0.08 16.70
C ARG A 150 -9.27 -1.37 16.46
N ALA A 151 -9.37 -1.77 15.19
CA ALA A 151 -9.63 -3.16 14.81
C ALA A 151 -8.56 -4.15 15.34
N MET A 152 -7.31 -3.69 15.53
CA MET A 152 -6.25 -4.51 16.13
C MET A 152 -6.49 -4.83 17.61
N GLY A 153 -7.24 -3.98 18.32
CA GLY A 153 -7.62 -4.19 19.72
C GLY A 153 -8.84 -5.06 19.91
N GLY A 154 -9.41 -5.63 18.84
CA GLY A 154 -10.67 -6.37 18.88
C GLY A 154 -11.90 -5.47 19.02
N ALA A 155 -11.74 -4.14 18.92
CA ALA A 155 -12.87 -3.25 18.79
C ALA A 155 -13.53 -3.50 17.42
N PRO A 156 -14.85 -3.71 17.37
CA PRO A 156 -15.57 -3.72 16.10
C PRO A 156 -15.24 -2.44 15.35
N LEU A 157 -14.89 -2.55 14.07
CA LEU A 157 -14.78 -1.37 13.21
C LEU A 157 -16.08 -0.57 13.39
N PRO A 158 -16.02 0.74 13.70
CA PRO A 158 -17.22 1.55 13.63
C PRO A 158 -17.80 1.36 12.23
N PRO A 159 -19.12 1.17 12.08
CA PRO A 159 -19.71 1.10 10.75
C PRO A 159 -19.26 2.36 10.02
N GLY A 160 -18.52 2.19 8.92
CA GLY A 160 -17.96 3.31 8.18
C GLY A 160 -19.08 4.33 7.94
N ASN A 161 -18.79 5.63 8.10
CA ASN A 161 -19.75 6.73 8.02
C ASN A 161 -20.39 6.93 6.62
N GLY A 162 -20.55 5.87 5.83
CA GLY A 162 -21.52 5.81 4.75
C GLY A 162 -22.88 5.43 5.33
N ALA A 163 -23.71 6.43 5.65
CA ALA A 163 -25.13 6.23 5.86
C ALA A 163 -25.70 5.40 4.68
N SER A 164 -26.17 4.20 4.97
CA SER A 164 -26.72 3.28 3.98
C SER A 164 -28.22 3.53 3.80
N PRO A 165 -28.72 3.87 2.60
CA PRO A 165 -30.13 3.74 2.29
C PRO A 165 -30.44 2.30 1.86
N ALA A 166 -31.41 1.69 2.54
CA ALA A 166 -32.31 0.60 2.13
C ALA A 166 -31.74 -0.79 1.74
N ALA A 167 -32.14 -1.80 2.54
CA ALA A 167 -32.47 -3.24 2.34
C ALA A 167 -31.97 -4.09 1.14
N SER A 168 -31.45 -3.52 0.06
CA SER A 168 -30.77 -4.21 -1.02
C SER A 168 -29.30 -3.85 -0.92
N GLY A 169 -28.44 -4.83 -0.62
CA GLY A 169 -26.99 -4.62 -0.53
C GLY A 169 -26.40 -3.96 -1.79
N PRO A 170 -25.13 -3.52 -1.76
CA PRO A 170 -24.52 -2.77 -2.84
C PRO A 170 -24.63 -3.49 -4.19
N ASP A 171 -24.99 -2.76 -5.24
CA ASP A 171 -25.02 -3.31 -6.61
C ASP A 171 -23.60 -3.61 -7.08
N LEU A 172 -23.21 -4.88 -6.95
CA LEU A 172 -21.87 -5.34 -7.30
C LEU A 172 -21.57 -5.20 -8.79
N LYS A 173 -22.57 -5.24 -9.67
CA LYS A 173 -22.36 -5.04 -11.11
C LYS A 173 -22.02 -3.59 -11.38
N ASP A 174 -22.77 -2.67 -10.79
CA ASP A 174 -22.52 -1.24 -10.90
C ASP A 174 -21.13 -0.88 -10.34
N ILE A 175 -20.76 -1.44 -9.18
CA ILE A 175 -19.41 -1.29 -8.61
C ILE A 175 -18.34 -1.83 -9.56
N ALA A 176 -18.55 -3.02 -10.14
CA ALA A 176 -17.59 -3.61 -11.06
C ALA A 176 -17.42 -2.80 -12.36
N HIS A 177 -18.50 -2.24 -12.90
CA HIS A 177 -18.46 -1.31 -14.04
C HIS A 177 -17.71 -0.03 -13.69
N HIS A 178 -18.04 0.64 -12.59
CA HIS A 178 -17.35 1.86 -12.19
C HIS A 178 -15.87 1.64 -11.88
N VAL A 179 -15.52 0.52 -11.22
CA VAL A 179 -14.12 0.16 -10.98
C VAL A 179 -13.42 -0.07 -12.31
N ARG A 180 -14.03 -0.80 -13.25
CA ARG A 180 -13.43 -1.04 -14.57
C ARG A 180 -13.22 0.24 -15.36
N ASP A 181 -14.23 1.09 -15.45
CA ASP A 181 -14.17 2.37 -16.16
C ASP A 181 -13.11 3.29 -15.54
N ALA A 182 -13.00 3.30 -14.21
CA ALA A 182 -11.98 4.05 -13.50
C ALA A 182 -10.56 3.56 -13.81
N LEU A 183 -10.37 2.26 -14.03
CA LEU A 183 -9.09 1.64 -14.39
C LEU A 183 -8.72 1.82 -15.87
N ASP A 184 -9.71 1.89 -16.76
CA ASP A 184 -9.51 2.01 -18.21
C ASP A 184 -9.25 3.45 -18.67
N ARG A 185 -9.48 4.45 -17.81
CA ARG A 185 -9.10 5.84 -18.08
C ARG A 185 -7.57 5.95 -18.21
N VAL A 186 -7.14 6.92 -19.02
CA VAL A 186 -5.70 7.22 -19.29
C VAL A 186 -4.90 7.39 -18.00
N PHE A 187 -5.59 7.72 -16.91
CA PHE A 187 -5.11 7.64 -15.54
C PHE A 187 -6.15 6.88 -14.71
N THR A 188 -5.69 5.94 -13.89
CA THR A 188 -6.57 5.26 -12.93
C THR A 188 -7.20 6.32 -12.03
N ASP A 189 -8.52 6.41 -12.06
CA ASP A 189 -9.30 7.28 -11.17
C ASP A 189 -9.36 6.58 -9.81
N GLU A 190 -8.27 6.69 -9.06
CA GLU A 190 -8.09 5.95 -7.81
C GLU A 190 -9.19 6.27 -6.81
N GLU A 191 -9.60 7.53 -6.72
CA GLU A 191 -10.71 7.97 -5.87
C GLU A 191 -12.02 7.26 -6.25
N THR A 192 -12.32 7.12 -7.55
CA THR A 192 -13.48 6.34 -8.00
C THR A 192 -13.33 4.86 -7.68
N VAL A 193 -12.14 4.28 -7.87
CA VAL A 193 -11.86 2.89 -7.48
C VAL A 193 -12.09 2.70 -5.98
N TYR A 194 -11.50 3.54 -5.13
CA TYR A 194 -11.63 3.49 -3.67
C TYR A 194 -13.08 3.70 -3.23
N THR A 195 -13.76 4.73 -3.73
CA THR A 195 -15.14 5.05 -3.32
C THR A 195 -16.09 3.91 -3.67
N ASN A 196 -15.90 3.25 -4.82
CA ASN A 196 -16.72 2.11 -5.20
C ASN A 196 -16.38 0.84 -4.41
N LEU A 197 -15.11 0.59 -4.12
CA LEU A 197 -14.70 -0.54 -3.30
C LEU A 197 -15.07 -0.37 -1.82
N ALA A 198 -15.08 0.86 -1.31
CA ALA A 198 -15.51 1.19 0.06
C ALA A 198 -16.98 0.82 0.30
N LYS A 199 -17.83 0.84 -0.75
CA LYS A 199 -19.22 0.35 -0.66
C LYS A 199 -19.32 -1.15 -0.31
N LEU A 200 -18.24 -1.91 -0.48
CA LEU A 200 -18.16 -3.30 -0.04
C LEU A 200 -17.96 -3.42 1.48
N ASN A 201 -17.70 -2.30 2.17
CA ASN A 201 -17.57 -2.18 3.63
C ASN A 201 -16.63 -3.21 4.28
N HIS A 202 -15.56 -3.57 3.57
CA HIS A 202 -14.62 -4.63 3.98
C HIS A 202 -15.27 -5.98 4.30
N ASP A 203 -16.50 -6.23 3.84
CA ASP A 203 -17.21 -7.48 4.06
C ASP A 203 -16.57 -8.60 3.20
N PRO A 204 -16.00 -9.66 3.80
CA PRO A 204 -15.32 -10.72 3.05
C PRO A 204 -16.21 -11.42 2.04
N ALA A 205 -17.51 -11.58 2.33
CA ALA A 205 -18.46 -12.23 1.45
C ALA A 205 -18.80 -11.34 0.24
N LEU A 206 -19.01 -10.03 0.46
CA LEU A 206 -19.23 -9.07 -0.64
C LEU A 206 -17.99 -8.95 -1.52
N ILE A 207 -16.80 -8.90 -0.93
CA ILE A 207 -15.54 -8.86 -1.66
C ILE A 207 -15.36 -10.13 -2.52
N GLY A 208 -15.62 -11.31 -1.96
CA GLY A 208 -15.54 -12.57 -2.70
C GLY A 208 -16.50 -12.62 -3.89
N ARG A 209 -17.74 -12.15 -3.70
CA ARG A 209 -18.73 -12.03 -4.78
C ARG A 209 -18.31 -11.01 -5.83
N PHE A 210 -17.80 -9.85 -5.42
CA PHE A 210 -17.28 -8.82 -6.31
C PHE A 210 -16.13 -9.34 -7.18
N LYS A 211 -15.12 -9.99 -6.58
CA LYS A 211 -14.00 -10.58 -7.33
C LYS A 211 -14.47 -11.58 -8.38
N THR A 212 -15.37 -12.48 -7.99
CA THR A 212 -15.95 -13.50 -8.88
C THR A 212 -16.67 -12.82 -10.05
N LEU A 213 -17.53 -11.85 -9.76
CA LEU A 213 -18.28 -11.11 -10.76
C LEU A 213 -17.35 -10.33 -11.72
N TYR A 214 -16.37 -9.61 -11.17
CA TYR A 214 -15.42 -8.81 -11.96
C TYR A 214 -14.62 -9.71 -12.91
N LYS A 215 -14.12 -10.85 -12.41
CA LYS A 215 -13.39 -11.83 -13.20
C LYS A 215 -14.24 -12.45 -14.31
N THR A 216 -15.47 -12.83 -14.00
CA THR A 216 -16.40 -13.38 -15.00
C THR A 216 -16.76 -12.35 -16.06
N THR A 217 -16.95 -11.09 -15.68
CA THR A 217 -17.40 -10.02 -16.59
C THR A 217 -16.29 -9.52 -17.51
N TYR A 218 -15.07 -9.34 -16.98
CA TYR A 218 -13.96 -8.73 -17.73
C TYR A 218 -12.84 -9.70 -18.10
N GLN A 219 -12.99 -10.98 -17.74
CA GLN A 219 -12.01 -12.04 -18.00
C GLN A 219 -10.61 -11.75 -17.42
N VAL A 220 -10.53 -10.86 -16.41
CA VAL A 220 -9.30 -10.50 -15.70
C VAL A 220 -9.59 -10.45 -14.20
N ASP A 221 -8.68 -11.00 -13.39
CA ASP A 221 -8.83 -10.92 -11.93
C ASP A 221 -8.61 -9.49 -11.47
N VAL A 222 -9.49 -8.93 -10.65
CA VAL A 222 -9.32 -7.55 -10.14
C VAL A 222 -8.01 -7.40 -9.34
N VAL A 223 -7.47 -8.49 -8.78
CA VAL A 223 -6.21 -8.47 -8.03
C VAL A 223 -4.98 -8.59 -8.94
N VAL A 224 -5.14 -9.17 -10.14
CA VAL A 224 -4.04 -9.34 -11.12
C VAL A 224 -4.15 -8.39 -12.30
N ASP A 225 -5.21 -7.58 -12.39
CA ASP A 225 -5.31 -6.53 -13.38
C ASP A 225 -4.15 -5.57 -13.12
N PRO A 226 -3.18 -5.44 -14.05
CA PRO A 226 -1.99 -4.63 -13.83
C PRO A 226 -2.30 -3.13 -13.60
N ARG A 227 -3.57 -2.72 -13.79
CA ARG A 227 -4.10 -1.38 -13.50
C ARG A 227 -4.67 -1.24 -12.09
N VAL A 228 -5.08 -2.34 -11.43
CA VAL A 228 -5.57 -2.35 -10.05
C VAL A 228 -4.39 -2.59 -9.13
N ARG A 229 -4.14 -1.64 -8.22
CA ARG A 229 -3.05 -1.81 -7.25
C ARG A 229 -3.47 -2.80 -6.13
N PRO A 230 -2.65 -3.81 -5.80
CA PRO A 230 -2.92 -4.73 -4.68
C PRO A 230 -2.99 -4.04 -3.31
N VAL A 231 -2.29 -2.91 -3.15
CA VAL A 231 -2.16 -2.19 -1.87
C VAL A 231 -3.44 -1.47 -1.44
N CYS A 232 -4.31 -1.13 -2.40
CA CYS A 232 -5.55 -0.38 -2.17
C CYS A 232 -6.71 -1.25 -1.66
N LEU A 233 -6.61 -2.56 -1.88
CA LEU A 233 -7.71 -3.49 -1.63
C LEU A 233 -7.57 -4.25 -0.30
N GLY A 234 -6.38 -4.26 0.31
CA GLY A 234 -6.08 -5.19 1.40
C GLY A 234 -6.28 -6.67 1.03
N LEU A 235 -6.24 -6.98 -0.27
CA LEU A 235 -6.52 -8.29 -0.84
C LEU A 235 -5.23 -8.89 -1.40
N GLN A 236 -4.34 -9.32 -0.52
CA GLN A 236 -3.43 -10.40 -0.89
C GLN A 236 -4.07 -11.74 -0.56
N SER A 237 -4.08 -12.62 -1.56
CA SER A 237 -4.38 -14.04 -1.43
C SER A 237 -3.47 -14.66 -0.37
N GLN A 238 -4.00 -15.60 0.42
CA GLN A 238 -3.20 -16.42 1.32
C GLN A 238 -1.99 -17.02 0.56
N PRO A 239 -0.81 -17.13 1.19
CA PRO A 239 0.30 -17.87 0.57
C PRO A 239 -0.16 -19.31 0.29
N PRO A 240 0.34 -19.96 -0.78
CA PRO A 240 0.04 -21.37 -1.00
C PRO A 240 0.44 -22.14 0.25
N GLU A 241 -0.50 -22.95 0.76
CA GLU A 241 -0.22 -23.88 1.85
C GLU A 241 1.09 -24.60 1.54
N CYS A 242 2.08 -24.47 2.44
CA CYS A 242 3.23 -25.35 2.45
C CYS A 242 2.70 -26.77 2.61
N GLY A 243 2.50 -27.45 1.48
CA GLY A 243 2.03 -28.82 1.41
C GLY A 243 2.99 -29.71 2.19
N GLY A 244 2.62 -30.00 3.43
CA GLY A 244 3.21 -31.05 4.23
C GLY A 244 2.94 -32.39 3.56
N LYS A 245 3.87 -32.85 2.72
CA LYS A 245 3.94 -34.26 2.34
C LYS A 245 4.40 -35.05 3.57
N ALA A 246 3.45 -35.44 4.41
CA ALA A 246 3.61 -36.58 5.30
C ALA A 246 3.54 -37.87 4.44
N GLN A 247 4.67 -38.27 3.87
CA GLN A 247 4.84 -39.66 3.44
C GLN A 247 5.38 -40.46 4.63
N GLY A 248 4.50 -41.31 5.17
CA GLY A 248 4.88 -42.33 6.13
C GLY A 248 5.93 -43.26 5.57
N ARG A 249 6.87 -43.68 6.42
CA ARG A 249 7.63 -44.89 6.21
C ARG A 249 7.72 -45.67 7.51
N GLN A 250 7.08 -46.82 7.48
CA GLN A 250 7.07 -47.85 8.50
C GLN A 250 8.48 -48.39 8.75
N GLY A 251 8.73 -48.75 10.01
CA GLY A 251 9.41 -49.97 10.45
C GLY A 251 10.75 -50.35 9.80
N GLY A 252 11.84 -50.18 10.54
CA GLY A 252 13.14 -50.76 10.22
C GLY A 252 13.91 -51.11 11.49
N GLN A 253 14.19 -52.39 11.66
CA GLN A 253 14.69 -53.05 12.86
C GLN A 253 16.09 -52.58 13.30
N ASN A 254 16.29 -52.57 14.62
CA ASN A 254 17.57 -52.39 15.30
C ASN A 254 18.33 -53.73 15.33
N ARG A 255 19.53 -53.79 14.71
CA ARG A 255 20.53 -54.83 14.94
C ARG A 255 21.95 -54.30 14.84
N ASN A 256 22.74 -54.73 15.81
CA ASN A 256 24.19 -54.89 15.84
C ASN A 256 25.05 -53.65 16.06
N GLY A 257 25.74 -53.70 17.21
CA GLY A 257 26.68 -52.70 17.65
C GLY A 257 28.01 -52.73 16.93
N ARG A 258 28.84 -51.74 17.25
CA ARG A 258 30.28 -51.91 17.29
C ARG A 258 30.91 -50.86 18.20
N SER A 259 31.63 -51.36 19.18
CA SER A 259 32.56 -50.65 20.05
C SER A 259 33.70 -50.06 19.23
N VAL A 260 33.98 -48.76 19.42
CA VAL A 260 35.29 -48.18 19.12
C VAL A 260 35.65 -47.22 20.26
N ARG A 261 36.85 -47.46 20.79
CA ARG A 261 37.50 -46.81 21.92
C ARG A 261 37.69 -45.31 21.69
N GLN A 262 37.43 -44.52 22.72
CA GLN A 262 37.81 -43.11 22.80
C GLN A 262 39.14 -43.02 23.58
N VAL A 263 40.21 -42.61 22.91
CA VAL A 263 41.50 -42.28 23.51
C VAL A 263 41.54 -40.76 23.63
N HIS A 264 41.48 -40.23 24.85
CA HIS A 264 41.72 -38.82 25.12
C HIS A 264 43.18 -38.64 25.57
N GLY A 265 43.97 -37.95 24.74
CA GLY A 265 45.21 -37.29 25.15
C GLY A 265 44.99 -35.78 25.15
N PRO A 266 45.48 -35.03 26.15
CA PRO A 266 45.38 -33.57 26.18
C PRO A 266 46.64 -32.94 25.55
N HIS A 267 46.51 -31.84 24.79
CA HIS A 267 47.51 -30.76 24.71
C HIS A 267 47.06 -29.63 23.75
N ALA A 268 47.36 -28.39 24.17
CA ALA A 268 47.48 -27.10 23.44
C ALA A 268 46.68 -26.01 24.18
N GLU A 269 47.30 -25.25 25.10
CA GLU A 269 48.21 -24.11 24.83
C GLU A 269 47.47 -22.91 24.24
N ILE A 270 47.08 -21.98 25.13
CA ILE A 270 46.62 -20.64 24.78
C ILE A 270 47.79 -19.69 25.06
N ALA A 271 48.38 -19.18 23.98
CA ALA A 271 49.19 -17.99 23.99
C ALA A 271 48.43 -16.90 23.22
N GLN A 272 48.21 -15.74 23.84
CA GLN A 272 48.24 -14.48 23.12
C GLN A 272 48.51 -13.32 24.09
N VAL A 273 49.62 -12.67 23.83
CA VAL A 273 50.08 -11.39 24.37
C VAL A 273 50.13 -10.42 23.19
N ARG A 274 49.72 -9.17 23.48
CA ARG A 274 49.71 -7.93 22.68
C ARG A 274 48.35 -7.52 22.10
#